data_AF-G4D3N4-F1
#
_entry.id   AF-G4D3N4-F1
#
_cell.length_a   1.000
_cell.length_b   1.000
_cell.length_c   1.000
_cell.angle_alpha   90.00
_cell.angle_beta   90.00
_cell.angle_gamma   90.00
#
_symmetry.space_group_name_H-M   'P 1'
#
loop_
_entity.id
_entity.type
_entity.pdbx_description
1 polymer ?
#
loop_
_entity_poly.entity_id
_entity_poly.type
_entity_poly.pdbx_seq_one_letter_code
_entity_poly.pdbx_strand_id
1 'polypeptide(L)' 'HGAITNYLIKNEYIILNENYTDKVEVTLHRRLDDDKLIKDMMNMTGGGVSYEVKNTLLLPVKENKILY' A
#
# COMPACT_ATOMS: atom_id res chain seq x y z
N HIS A 1 11.83 -5.78 -7.37
CA HIS A 1 11.79 -5.91 -5.89
C HIS A 1 11.77 -4.57 -5.18
N GLY A 2 12.84 -3.75 -5.27
CA GLY A 2 12.90 -2.48 -4.52
C GLY A 2 11.97 -1.37 -5.01
N ALA A 3 11.45 -1.44 -6.23
CA ALA A 3 10.62 -0.36 -6.78
C ALA A 3 9.29 -0.17 -6.02
N ILE A 4 8.61 -1.26 -5.67
CA ILE A 4 7.31 -1.21 -4.97
C ILE A 4 7.50 -0.71 -3.55
N THR A 5 8.40 -1.32 -2.78
CA THR A 5 8.70 -0.91 -1.41
C THR A 5 9.18 0.55 -1.36
N ASN A 6 10.04 0.98 -2.29
CA ASN A 6 10.46 2.38 -2.39
C ASN A 6 9.31 3.32 -2.72
N TYR A 7 8.40 2.93 -3.62
CA TYR A 7 7.20 3.73 -3.90
C TYR A 7 6.33 3.86 -2.66
N LEU A 8 6.09 2.75 -1.95
CA LEU A 8 5.23 2.74 -0.77
C LEU A 8 5.81 3.62 0.34
N ILE A 9 7.11 3.51 0.60
CA ILE A 9 7.82 4.36 1.57
C ILE A 9 7.79 5.83 1.13
N LYS A 10 8.04 6.12 -0.16
CA LYS A 10 8.05 7.49 -0.68
C LYS A 10 6.68 8.17 -0.61
N ASN A 11 5.60 7.39 -0.71
CA ASN A 11 4.23 7.87 -0.55
C ASN A 11 3.71 7.70 0.89
N GLU A 12 4.61 7.48 1.86
CA GLU A 12 4.31 7.45 3.29
C GLU A 12 3.30 6.36 3.70
N TYR A 13 3.18 5.29 2.91
CA TYR A 13 2.39 4.13 3.31
C TYR A 13 3.10 3.36 4.40
N ILE A 14 2.32 2.95 5.40
CA ILE A 14 2.80 2.14 6.50
C ILE A 14 2.61 0.67 6.14
N ILE A 15 3.73 0.00 5.90
CA ILE A 15 3.80 -1.43 5.59
C ILE A 15 3.72 -2.21 6.91
N LEU A 16 2.71 -3.06 7.04
CA LEU A 16 2.47 -3.88 8.23
C LEU A 16 3.15 -5.25 8.13
N ASN A 17 3.21 -5.79 6.92
CA ASN A 17 3.86 -7.06 6.64
C ASN A 17 4.21 -7.13 5.14
N GLU A 18 5.39 -7.70 4.85
CA GLU A 18 5.89 -7.98 3.51
C GLU A 18 6.30 -9.46 3.44
N ASN A 19 5.73 -10.22 2.51
CA ASN A 19 6.10 -11.59 2.25
C ASN A 19 6.60 -11.75 0.81
N TYR A 20 7.71 -12.46 0.67
CA TYR A 20 8.46 -12.57 -0.57
C TYR A 20 8.50 -14.03 -1.01
N THR A 21 7.52 -14.42 -1.82
CA THR A 21 7.44 -15.72 -2.49
C THR A 21 7.49 -15.50 -4.01
N ASP A 22 7.05 -16.47 -4.83
CA ASP A 22 6.84 -16.25 -6.27
C ASP A 22 5.86 -15.08 -6.58
N LYS A 23 5.12 -14.63 -5.55
CA LYS A 23 4.31 -13.41 -5.56
C LYS A 23 4.73 -12.51 -4.39
N VAL A 24 4.71 -11.20 -4.65
CA VAL A 24 4.93 -10.18 -3.61
C VAL A 24 3.60 -9.87 -2.96
N GLU A 25 3.51 -10.06 -1.65
CA GLU A 25 2.33 -9.73 -0.85
C GLU A 25 2.66 -8.62 0.15
N VAL A 26 1.86 -7.55 0.14
CA VAL A 26 2.04 -6.40 1.03
C VAL A 26 0.72 -6.11 1.74
N THR A 27 0.77 -6.00 3.07
CA THR A 27 -0.36 -5.51 3.87
C THR A 27 -0.04 -4.10 4.38
N LEU A 28 -0.94 -3.14 4.15
CA LEU A 28 -0.75 -1.73 4.50
C LEU A 28 -2.06 -1.04 4.91
N HIS A 29 -1.95 0.11 5.55
CA HIS A 29 -3.07 1.03 5.73
C HIS A 29 -3.03 2.13 4.67
N ARG A 30 -4.19 2.41 4.08
CA ARG A 30 -4.40 3.50 3.12
C ARG A 30 -5.68 4.26 3.45
N ARG A 31 -5.82 5.47 2.89
CA ARG A 31 -7.09 6.18 2.92
C ARG A 31 -8.08 5.50 1.98
N LEU A 32 -9.38 5.61 2.29
CA LEU A 32 -10.45 4.97 1.50
C LEU A 32 -10.62 5.61 0.12
N ASP A 33 -10.28 6.89 -0.02
CA ASP A 33 -10.39 7.72 -1.24
C ASP A 33 -9.13 7.67 -2.12
N ASP A 34 -8.16 6.84 -1.79
CA ASP A 34 -6.87 6.80 -2.47
C ASP A 34 -6.83 5.80 -3.63
N ASP A 35 -7.50 6.16 -4.72
CA ASP A 35 -7.57 5.33 -5.95
C ASP A 35 -6.26 5.30 -6.75
N LYS A 36 -5.30 6.16 -6.39
CA LYS A 36 -4.04 6.32 -7.12
C LYS A 36 -3.12 5.10 -6.93
N LEU A 37 -3.11 4.53 -5.73
CA LEU A 37 -2.24 3.41 -5.37
C LEU A 37 -2.35 2.24 -6.36
N ILE A 38 -3.59 1.81 -6.66
CA ILE A 38 -3.82 0.64 -7.52
C ILE A 38 -3.32 0.91 -8.94
N LYS A 39 -3.61 2.11 -9.46
CA LYS A 39 -3.20 2.53 -10.81
C LYS A 39 -1.68 2.59 -10.94
N ASP A 40 -1.01 3.14 -9.93
CA ASP A 40 0.45 3.22 -9.91
C ASP A 40 1.09 1.83 -9.79
N MET A 41 0.53 0.93 -8.98
CA MET A 41 1.00 -0.46 -8.87
C MET A 41 0.86 -1.23 -10.18
N MET A 42 -0.27 -1.08 -10.89
CA MET A 42 -0.45 -1.71 -12.21
C MET A 42 0.57 -1.19 -13.23
N ASN A 43 0.81 0.14 -13.24
CA ASN A 43 1.79 0.76 -14.13
C ASN A 43 3.23 0.29 -13.83
N MET A 44 3.58 0.13 -12.56
CA MET A 44 4.93 -0.24 -12.13
C MET A 44 5.26 -1.72 -12.32
N THR A 45 4.25 -2.59 -12.22
CA THR A 45 4.46 -4.05 -12.30
C THR A 45 4.23 -4.61 -13.70
N GLY A 46 3.55 -3.87 -14.57
CA GLY A 46 3.17 -4.35 -15.91
C GLY A 46 2.26 -5.58 -15.88
N GLY A 47 1.71 -5.92 -14.71
CA GLY A 47 0.98 -7.15 -14.44
C GLY A 47 -0.32 -6.93 -13.65
N GLY A 48 -1.06 -8.00 -13.41
CA GLY A 48 -2.30 -7.96 -12.66
C GLY A 48 -2.06 -7.72 -11.17
N VAL A 49 -2.58 -6.60 -10.66
CA VAL A 49 -2.60 -6.28 -9.22
C VAL A 49 -3.97 -6.62 -8.66
N SER A 50 -4.03 -7.57 -7.73
CA SER A 50 -5.24 -7.90 -6.95
C SER A 50 -5.11 -7.34 -5.54
N TYR A 51 -6.20 -6.81 -5.00
CA TYR A 51 -6.25 -6.37 -3.60
C TYR A 51 -7.53 -6.87 -2.92
N GLU A 52 -7.46 -7.00 -1.61
CA GLU A 52 -8.57 -7.36 -0.74
C GLU A 52 -8.60 -6.38 0.45
N VAL A 53 -9.79 -5.89 0.82
CA VAL A 53 -9.97 -5.04 2.00
C VAL A 53 -10.25 -5.94 3.20
N LYS A 54 -9.25 -6.12 4.07
CA LYS A 54 -9.38 -6.96 5.27
C LYS A 54 -10.19 -6.30 6.39
N ASN A 55 -10.05 -4.98 6.56
CA ASN A 55 -10.77 -4.23 7.59
C ASN A 55 -10.82 -2.73 7.26
N THR A 56 -11.79 -2.01 7.84
CA THR A 56 -11.87 -0.55 7.80
C THR A 56 -11.81 -0.01 9.23
N LEU A 57 -10.89 0.90 9.50
CA LEU A 57 -10.57 1.40 10.84
C LEU A 57 -10.54 2.93 10.84
N LEU A 58 -11.02 3.54 11.92
CA LEU A 58 -10.80 4.96 12.21
C LEU A 58 -9.44 5.08 12.89
N LEU A 59 -8.45 5.54 12.13
CA LEU A 59 -7.10 5.76 12.63
C LEU A 59 -6.94 7.23 13.03
N PRO A 60 -6.23 7.54 14.14
CA PRO A 60 -5.90 8.91 14.47
C PRO A 60 -5.00 9.49 13.38
N VAL A 61 -5.35 10.67 12.88
CA VAL A 61 -4.59 11.35 11.81
C VAL A 61 -4.15 12.72 12.31
N LYS A 62 -2.88 13.07 12.11
CA LYS A 62 -2.34 14.42 12.33
C LYS A 62 -1.63 14.87 11.08
N GLU A 63 -1.97 16.06 10.59
CA GLU A 63 -1.38 16.63 9.35
C GLU A 63 -1.47 15.67 8.14
N ASN A 64 -2.63 15.01 7.97
CA ASN A 64 -2.87 13.96 6.96
C ASN A 64 -2.02 12.69 7.09
N LYS A 65 -1.27 12.50 8.18
CA LYS A 65 -0.50 11.28 8.46
C LYS A 65 -1.19 10.42 9.53
N ILE A 66 -1.23 9.12 9.28
CA ILE A 66 -1.71 8.15 10.27
C ILE A 66 -0.72 8.16 11.46
N LEU A 67 -1.23 8.45 12.65
CA LEU A 67 -0.48 8.35 13.90
C LEU A 67 -0.52 6.91 14.40
N TYR A 68 0.65 6.35 14.66
CA TYR A 68 0.84 5.07 15.33
C TYR A 68 1.47 5.28 16.70
#